data_AF-A0A9P6JKN2-F1
#
_entry.id   AF-A0A9P6JKN2-F1
#
_cell.length_a   1.000
_cell.length_b   1.000
_cell.length_c   1.000
_cell.angle_alpha   90.00
_cell.angle_beta   90.00
_cell.angle_gamma   90.00
#
_symmetry.space_group_name_H-M   'P 1'
#
loop_
_entity.id
_entity.type
_entity.pdbx_description
1 polymer ?
#
loop_
_entity_poly.entity_id
_entity_poly.type
_entity_poly.pdbx_seq_one_letter_code
_entity_poly.pdbx_strand_id
1 'polypeptide(L)' 'LHRIGKADSPICQRCKIEDKSVHYFLVRCPAYCQQRDQLSRNAGYSATYMTNLLSDQKLQKHLILYLGQTRRFKTVFGQL' A
#
# COMPACT_ATOMS: atom_id res chain seq x y z
N LEU A 1 6.93 0.67 10.20
CA LEU A 1 6.23 -0.41 10.94
C LEU A 1 7.07 -0.91 12.11
N HIS A 2 8.39 -1.00 11.97
CA HIS A 2 9.31 -1.30 13.07
C HIS A 2 9.14 -0.33 14.26
N ARG A 3 9.03 0.98 14.01
CA ARG A 3 8.84 2.00 15.06
C ARG A 3 7.60 1.80 15.97
N ILE A 4 6.61 1.02 15.52
CA ILE A 4 5.39 0.71 16.29
C ILE A 4 5.33 -0.78 16.71
N GLY A 5 6.45 -1.51 16.63
CA GLY A 5 6.54 -2.93 17.02
C GLY A 5 5.76 -3.89 16.12
N LYS A 6 5.43 -3.52 14.87
CA LYS A 6 4.65 -4.36 13.94
C LYS A 6 5.49 -5.03 12.84
N ALA A 7 6.81 -4.88 12.89
CA ALA A 7 7.74 -5.55 11.99
C ALA A 7 9.11 -5.65 12.66
N ASP A 8 9.77 -6.79 12.52
CA ASP A 8 11.08 -7.04 13.15
C ASP A 8 12.23 -6.26 12.50
N SER A 9 12.04 -5.87 11.24
CA SER A 9 13.02 -5.10 10.48
C SER A 9 12.41 -3.76 10.06
N PRO A 10 13.20 -2.66 10.14
CA PRO A 10 12.80 -1.39 9.55
C PRO A 10 12.73 -1.51 8.03
N ILE A 11 13.65 -2.23 7.38
CA ILE A 11 13.74 -2.38 5.92
C ILE A 11 12.54 -3.15 5.35
N CYS A 12 12.01 -2.66 4.23
CA CYS A 12 10.96 -3.35 3.47
C CYS A 12 11.42 -4.72 2.99
N GLN A 13 10.83 -5.78 3.53
CA GLN A 13 11.20 -7.15 3.17
C GLN A 13 10.90 -7.54 1.71
N ARG A 14 10.07 -6.75 0.99
CA ARG A 14 9.69 -7.07 -0.38
C ARG A 14 10.67 -6.54 -1.43
N CYS A 15 11.24 -5.35 -1.20
CA CYS A 15 12.17 -4.71 -2.14
C CYS A 15 13.58 -4.50 -1.58
N LYS A 16 13.77 -4.62 -0.26
CA LYS A 16 15.06 -4.52 0.44
C LYS A 16 15.80 -3.19 0.28
N ILE A 17 15.11 -2.11 -0.10
CA ILE A 17 15.74 -0.79 -0.38
C ILE A 17 15.61 0.18 0.79
N GLU A 18 14.40 0.46 1.26
CA GLU A 18 14.14 1.53 2.24
C GLU A 18 13.31 1.00 3.42
N ASP A 19 13.33 1.78 4.50
CA ASP A 19 12.47 1.61 5.66
C ASP A 19 10.98 1.54 5.28
N LYS A 20 10.32 0.49 5.76
CA LYS A 20 8.90 0.25 5.59
C LYS A 20 8.09 1.22 6.45
N SER A 21 7.63 2.30 5.84
CA SER A 21 6.57 3.18 6.34
C SER A 21 5.26 2.98 5.56
N VAL A 22 4.16 3.56 6.07
CA VAL A 22 2.87 3.57 5.35
C VAL A 22 3.01 4.34 4.04
N HIS A 23 3.65 5.52 4.09
CA HIS A 23 3.96 6.31 2.91
C HIS A 23 4.79 5.53 1.88
N TYR A 24 5.88 4.90 2.32
CA TYR A 24 6.73 4.11 1.44
C TYR A 24 5.94 2.97 0.76
N PHE A 25 5.11 2.27 1.53
CA PHE A 25 4.26 1.22 1.01
C PHE A 25 3.26 1.73 -0.05
N LEU A 26 2.50 2.77 0.28
CA LEU A 26 1.42 3.28 -0.58
C LEU A 26 1.91 4.03 -1.82
N VAL A 27 3.07 4.69 -1.75
CA VAL A 27 3.48 5.66 -2.79
C VAL A 27 4.79 5.28 -3.49
N ARG A 28 5.76 4.67 -2.80
CA ARG A 28 7.15 4.60 -3.30
C ARG A 28 7.71 3.20 -3.56
N CYS A 29 7.23 2.17 -2.88
CA CYS A 29 7.88 0.86 -2.87
C CYS A 29 7.86 0.19 -4.26
N PRO A 30 9.00 -0.09 -4.91
CA PRO A 30 9.02 -0.59 -6.28
C PRO A 30 8.38 -1.98 -6.42
N ALA A 31 8.40 -2.79 -5.35
CA ALA A 31 7.78 -4.11 -5.36
C ALA A 31 6.24 -4.09 -5.51
N TYR A 32 5.60 -2.93 -5.38
CA TYR A 32 4.17 -2.74 -5.59
C TYR A 32 3.86 -1.78 -6.75
N CYS A 33 4.78 -1.62 -7.70
CA CYS A 33 4.59 -0.71 -8.84
C CYS A 33 3.35 -1.09 -9.65
N GLN A 34 3.20 -2.35 -10.04
CA GLN A 34 2.05 -2.81 -10.84
C GLN A 34 0.71 -2.56 -10.13
N GLN A 35 0.63 -2.83 -8.83
CA GLN A 35 -0.59 -2.59 -8.05
C GLN A 35 -0.89 -1.09 -7.95
N ARG A 36 0.15 -0.23 -7.82
CA ARG A 36 -0.04 1.22 -7.84
C ARG A 36 -0.45 1.73 -9.21
N ASP A 37 0.10 1.18 -10.29
CA ASP A 37 -0.28 1.56 -11.65
C ASP A 37 -1.76 1.24 -11.89
N GLN A 38 -2.24 0.08 -11.44
CA GLN A 38 -3.66 -0.27 -11.49
C GLN A 38 -4.51 0.65 -10.62
N LEU A 39 -4.06 0.98 -9.40
CA LEU A 39 -4.72 1.94 -8.51
C LEU A 39 -4.87 3.31 -9.21
N SER A 40 -3.80 3.85 -9.77
CA SER A 40 -3.81 5.15 -10.47
C SER A 40 -4.64 5.12 -11.75
N ARG A 41 -4.65 4.01 -12.51
CA ARG A 41 -5.52 3.87 -13.69
C ARG A 41 -7.00 3.88 -13.31
N ASN A 42 -7.36 3.24 -12.20
CA ASN A 42 -8.76 3.10 -11.78
C ASN A 42 -9.30 4.32 -11.03
N ALA A 43 -8.43 5.02 -10.30
CA ALA A 43 -8.82 6.09 -9.36
C ALA A 43 -8.27 7.47 -9.73
N GLY A 44 -7.46 7.56 -10.79
CA GLY A 44 -6.87 8.78 -11.30
C GLY A 44 -5.68 9.30 -10.49
N TYR A 45 -5.24 10.51 -10.83
CA TYR A 45 -4.04 11.13 -10.27
C TYR A 45 -4.13 11.36 -8.76
N SER A 46 -5.33 11.62 -8.24
CA SER A 46 -5.56 11.81 -6.79
C SER A 46 -5.10 10.61 -5.96
N ALA A 47 -5.13 9.39 -6.50
CA ALA A 47 -4.68 8.18 -5.82
C ALA A 47 -3.16 8.04 -5.69
N THR A 48 -2.38 8.97 -6.27
CA THR A 48 -0.91 9.00 -6.07
C THR A 48 -0.51 9.70 -4.76
N TYR A 49 -1.43 10.47 -4.15
CA TYR A 49 -1.21 11.17 -2.90
C TYR A 49 -1.74 10.36 -1.71
N MET A 50 -0.86 10.07 -0.75
CA MET A 50 -1.23 9.33 0.46
C MET A 50 -2.36 10.00 1.24
N THR A 51 -2.34 11.34 1.34
CA THR A 51 -3.39 12.10 2.04
C THR A 51 -4.76 11.88 1.43
N ASN A 52 -4.85 11.87 0.10
CA ASN A 52 -6.11 11.65 -0.59
C ASN A 52 -6.57 10.19 -0.43
N LEU A 53 -5.66 9.22 -0.59
CA LEU A 53 -5.97 7.80 -0.39
C LEU A 53 -6.55 7.52 0.99
N LEU A 54 -6.05 8.19 2.03
CA LEU A 54 -6.46 7.94 3.41
C LEU A 54 -7.69 8.75 3.84
N SER A 55 -7.95 9.90 3.21
CA SER A 55 -9.02 10.83 3.65
C SER A 55 -10.24 10.87 2.71
N ASP A 56 -10.08 10.58 1.43
CA ASP A 56 -11.20 10.64 0.47
C ASP A 56 -11.98 9.32 0.46
N GLN A 57 -13.25 9.38 0.88
CA GLN A 57 -14.15 8.22 0.88
C GLN A 57 -14.30 7.59 -0.51
N LYS A 58 -14.22 8.37 -1.59
CA LYS A 58 -14.31 7.87 -2.97
C LYS A 58 -13.12 6.98 -3.34
N LEU A 59 -11.96 7.21 -2.72
CA LEU A 59 -10.74 6.45 -2.98
C LEU A 59 -10.63 5.18 -2.13
N GLN A 60 -11.43 5.04 -1.07
CA GLN A 60 -11.34 3.91 -0.14
C GLN A 60 -11.55 2.56 -0.83
N LYS A 61 -12.52 2.45 -1.75
CA LYS A 61 -12.74 1.22 -2.53
C LYS A 61 -11.48 0.82 -3.31
N HIS A 62 -10.84 1.80 -3.95
CA HIS A 62 -9.63 1.55 -4.74
C HIS A 62 -8.44 1.19 -3.84
N LEU A 63 -8.32 1.84 -2.69
CA LEU A 63 -7.31 1.52 -1.69
C LEU A 63 -7.47 0.08 -1.17
N ILE A 64 -8.70 -0.36 -0.84
CA ILE A 64 -8.97 -1.73 -0.39
C ILE A 64 -8.58 -2.75 -1.45
N LEU A 65 -8.91 -2.51 -2.73
CA LEU A 65 -8.51 -3.37 -3.83
C LEU A 65 -6.98 -3.46 -3.97
N TYR A 66 -6.29 -2.32 -3.92
CA TYR A 66 -4.82 -2.29 -3.90
C TYR A 66 -4.26 -3.14 -2.74
N LEU A 67 -4.81 -2.99 -1.53
CA LEU A 67 -4.38 -3.77 -0.36
C LEU A 67 -4.61 -5.28 -0.55
N GLY A 68 -5.75 -5.67 -1.12
CA GLY A 68 -6.05 -7.07 -1.49
C GLY A 68 -5.01 -7.65 -2.46
N GLN A 69 -4.66 -6.91 -3.51
CA GLN A 69 -3.64 -7.31 -4.48
C GLN A 69 -2.23 -7.47 -3.87
N THR A 70 -1.92 -6.73 -2.80
CA THR A 70 -0.66 -6.92 -2.06
C THR A 70 -0.65 -8.17 -1.17
N ARG A 71 -1.76 -8.92 -1.11
CA ARG A 71 -1.97 -10.12 -0.27
C ARG A 71 -1.78 -9.90 1.23
N ARG A 72 -1.73 -8.66 1.69
CA ARG A 72 -1.55 -8.33 3.12
C ARG A 72 -2.77 -8.64 3.97
N PHE A 73 -3.93 -8.72 3.35
CA PHE A 73 -5.18 -9.13 3.99
C PHE A 73 -5.41 -10.64 3.99
N LYS A 74 -4.55 -11.41 3.32
CA LYS A 74 -4.72 -12.86 3.19
C LYS A 74 -4.79 -13.57 4.54
N THR A 75 -4.01 -13.13 5.51
CA THR A 75 -3.95 -13.74 6.84
C THR A 75 -5.14 -13.41 7.73
N VAL A 76 -5.90 -12.34 7.42
CA VAL A 76 -7.02 -11.87 8.24
C VAL A 76 -8.37 -12.22 7.60
N PHE A 77 -8.48 -12.06 6.28
CA PHE A 77 -9.75 -12.14 5.54
C PHE A 77 -9.78 -13.25 4.48
N GLY A 78 -8.69 -14.00 4.29
CA GLY A 78 -8.61 -15.01 3.21
C GLY A 78 -8.32 -14.39 1.83
N GLN A 79 -8.77 -15.02 0.74
CA GLN A 79 -8.65 -14.43 -0.60
C GLN A 79 -9.71 -13.35 -0.79
N LEU A 80 -9.26 -12.10 -0.93
CA LEU A 80 -10.07 -10.92 -1.29
C LEU A 80 -9.87 -10.59 -2.77
#